data_AF-A0A7W1UWN0-F1
#
_entry.id   AF-A0A7W1UWN0-F1
#
_cell.length_a   1.000
_cell.length_b   1.000
_cell.length_c   1.000
_cell.angle_alpha   90.00
_cell.angle_beta   90.00
_cell.angle_gamma   90.00
#
_symmetry.space_group_name_H-M   'P 1'
#
loop_
_entity.id
_entity.type
_entity.pdbx_description
1 polymer ?
#
loop_
_entity_poly.entity_id
_entity_poly.type
_entity_poly.pdbx_seq_one_letter_code
_entity_poly.pdbx_strand_id
1 'polypeptide(L)'
;MSVEITTVADDLIVAHDGTQVERLVGLSPDADYDIAGQVVRTLQRPDGELLCRLGTVNDVHFGEVEAGRVDDHPGGPVRRVEPGATPYPEVMNRAAVAEMSGADLAAVIVKGDVSTDGTDDEFAMFESIYGAAFGDRLHTVRGNHDAYRGQQRYEGDQWIELPGVAVALV
;
A
#
# COMPACT_ATOMS: atom_id res chain seq x y z
N MET A 1 -22.12 -10.54 8.43
CA MET A 1 -21.70 -10.05 7.11
C MET A 1 -21.20 -11.27 6.33
N SER A 2 -21.08 -11.22 5.00
CA SER A 2 -20.40 -12.28 4.27
C SER A 2 -18.90 -12.10 4.40
N VAL A 3 -18.15 -13.20 4.50
CA VAL A 3 -16.69 -13.18 4.47
C VAL A 3 -16.22 -12.62 3.12
N GLU A 4 -15.26 -11.70 3.13
CA GLU A 4 -14.68 -11.09 1.94
C GLU A 4 -13.28 -11.64 1.68
N ILE A 5 -13.05 -12.22 0.50
CA ILE A 5 -11.72 -12.66 0.07
C ILE A 5 -10.99 -11.47 -0.53
N THR A 6 -9.87 -11.11 0.07
CA THR A 6 -9.11 -9.90 -0.27
C THR A 6 -7.73 -10.18 -0.85
N THR A 7 -7.20 -11.39 -0.63
CA THR A 7 -5.93 -11.82 -1.20
C THR A 7 -6.00 -13.28 -1.54
N VAL A 8 -5.51 -13.62 -2.74
CA VAL A 8 -5.27 -14.99 -3.19
C VAL A 8 -3.90 -15.01 -3.84
N ALA A 9 -2.99 -15.78 -3.27
CA ALA A 9 -1.68 -16.09 -3.84
C ALA A 9 -1.61 -17.59 -4.18
N ASP A 10 -0.42 -18.06 -4.53
CA ASP A 10 -0.17 -19.48 -4.77
C ASP A 10 -0.17 -20.31 -3.48
N ASP A 11 0.14 -19.70 -2.33
CA ASP A 11 0.19 -20.38 -1.02
C ASP A 11 -0.53 -19.64 0.11
N LEU A 12 -1.26 -18.56 -0.20
CA LEU A 12 -1.92 -17.69 0.77
C LEU A 12 -3.35 -17.36 0.33
N ILE A 13 -4.29 -17.42 1.28
CA ILE A 13 -5.60 -16.77 1.17
C ILE A 13 -5.79 -15.85 2.39
N VAL A 14 -6.27 -14.62 2.17
CA VAL A 14 -6.66 -13.69 3.24
C VAL A 14 -8.14 -13.37 3.12
N ALA A 15 -8.87 -13.68 4.18
CA ALA A 15 -10.31 -13.51 4.30
C ALA A 15 -10.65 -12.56 5.46
N HIS A 16 -11.65 -11.70 5.25
CA HIS A 16 -12.13 -10.74 6.23
C HIS A 16 -13.57 -11.03 6.64
N ASP A 17 -13.85 -11.15 7.94
CA ASP A 17 -15.20 -11.09 8.50
C ASP A 17 -15.33 -9.81 9.32
N GLY A 18 -15.78 -8.73 8.67
CA GLY A 18 -15.71 -7.39 9.23
C GLY A 18 -14.25 -7.00 9.49
N THR A 19 -13.88 -6.83 10.77
CA THR A 19 -12.51 -6.48 11.17
C THR A 19 -11.67 -7.69 11.59
N GLN A 20 -12.23 -8.90 11.58
CA GLN A 20 -11.48 -10.12 11.85
C GLN A 20 -10.78 -10.56 10.57
N VAL A 21 -9.49 -10.89 10.67
CA VAL A 21 -8.66 -11.31 9.55
C VAL A 21 -8.25 -12.77 9.74
N GLU A 22 -8.62 -13.62 8.80
CA GLU A 22 -8.12 -14.99 8.71
C GLU A 22 -7.07 -15.09 7.60
N ARG A 23 -5.88 -15.59 7.95
CA ARG A 23 -4.77 -15.80 7.01
C ARG A 23 -4.48 -17.29 6.93
N LEU A 24 -4.78 -17.89 5.80
CA LEU A 24 -4.46 -19.28 5.51
C LEU A 24 -3.16 -19.32 4.71
N VAL A 25 -2.07 -19.72 5.36
CA VAL A 25 -0.71 -19.76 4.78
C VAL A 25 -0.27 -21.20 4.49
N GLY A 26 0.70 -21.37 3.59
CA GLY A 26 1.28 -22.68 3.27
C GLY A 26 0.31 -23.59 2.49
N LEU A 27 -0.61 -22.97 1.74
CA LEU A 27 -1.54 -23.68 0.87
C LEU A 27 -0.81 -24.29 -0.33
N SER A 28 -1.41 -25.34 -0.89
CA SER A 28 -0.96 -25.90 -2.16
C SER A 28 -1.33 -24.93 -3.29
N PRO A 29 -0.43 -24.71 -4.26
CA PRO A 29 -0.74 -23.94 -5.46
C PRO A 29 -1.74 -24.67 -6.35
N ASP A 30 -2.50 -23.92 -7.14
CA ASP A 30 -3.52 -24.41 -8.08
C ASP A 30 -4.50 -25.43 -7.44
N ALA A 31 -4.98 -25.12 -6.23
CA ALA A 31 -5.87 -25.98 -5.47
C ALA A 31 -7.11 -25.21 -4.98
N ASP A 32 -8.25 -25.90 -4.94
CA ASP A 32 -9.51 -25.36 -4.45
C ASP A 32 -9.60 -25.50 -2.92
N TYR A 33 -9.99 -24.41 -2.26
CA TYR A 33 -10.28 -24.33 -0.83
C TYR A 33 -11.69 -23.80 -0.60
N ASP A 34 -12.40 -24.36 0.39
CA ASP A 34 -13.69 -23.82 0.84
C ASP A 34 -13.44 -22.85 2.00
N ILE A 35 -13.71 -21.57 1.78
CA ILE A 35 -13.59 -20.49 2.76
C ILE A 35 -14.98 -19.93 3.02
N ALA A 36 -15.58 -20.32 4.15
CA ALA A 36 -16.93 -19.89 4.54
C ALA A 36 -17.99 -20.12 3.44
N GLY A 37 -17.92 -21.26 2.75
CA GLY A 37 -18.83 -21.63 1.66
C GLY A 37 -18.48 -21.02 0.30
N GLN A 38 -17.35 -20.32 0.18
CA GLN A 38 -16.81 -19.82 -1.08
C GLN A 38 -15.66 -20.71 -1.54
N VAL A 39 -15.75 -21.24 -2.76
CA VAL A 39 -14.63 -21.96 -3.37
C VAL A 39 -13.64 -20.95 -3.91
N VAL A 40 -12.42 -20.96 -3.36
CA VAL A 40 -11.31 -20.10 -3.75
C VAL A 40 -10.18 -20.98 -4.25
N ARG A 41 -9.70 -20.72 -5.46
CA ARG A 41 -8.55 -21.42 -6.04
C ARG A 41 -7.27 -20.61 -5.82
N THR A 42 -6.26 -21.19 -5.21
CA THR A 42 -4.92 -20.58 -5.13
C THR A 42 -4.29 -20.46 -6.51
N LEU A 43 -3.42 -19.47 -6.69
CA LEU A 43 -2.76 -19.25 -7.97
C LEU A 43 -1.77 -20.38 -8.29
N GLN A 44 -1.46 -20.57 -9.57
CA GLN A 44 -0.36 -21.43 -9.96
C GLN A 44 0.96 -20.76 -9.55
N ARG A 45 1.84 -21.51 -8.88
CA ARG A 45 3.20 -21.07 -8.59
C ARG A 45 3.99 -20.95 -9.89
N PRO A 46 4.58 -19.78 -10.21
CA PRO A 46 5.48 -19.66 -11.35
C PRO A 46 6.66 -20.61 -11.23
N ASP A 47 7.15 -21.12 -12.37
CA ASP A 47 8.38 -21.89 -12.41
C ASP A 47 9.58 -21.00 -12.05
N GLY A 48 10.53 -21.56 -11.29
CA GLY A 48 11.76 -20.87 -10.88
C GLY A 48 11.85 -20.60 -9.37
N GLU A 49 12.95 -19.98 -8.98
CA GLU A 49 13.22 -19.59 -7.59
C GLU A 49 12.69 -18.17 -7.32
N LEU A 50 12.11 -17.95 -6.15
CA LEU A 50 11.76 -16.61 -5.68
C LEU A 50 13.05 -15.83 -5.36
N LEU A 51 13.40 -14.86 -6.19
CA LEU A 51 14.64 -14.08 -6.03
C LEU A 51 14.50 -12.94 -5.02
N CYS A 52 13.39 -12.22 -5.05
CA CYS A 52 13.07 -11.15 -4.10
C CYS A 52 11.58 -10.80 -4.13
N ARG A 53 11.16 -9.99 -3.16
CA ARG A 53 9.84 -9.36 -3.14
C ARG A 53 10.01 -7.85 -3.10
N LEU A 54 9.13 -7.15 -3.81
CA LEU A 54 9.01 -5.70 -3.73
C LEU A 54 7.56 -5.35 -3.43
N GLY A 55 7.36 -4.32 -2.62
CA GLY A 55 6.03 -3.81 -2.31
C GLY A 55 5.87 -2.41 -2.86
N THR A 56 4.69 -2.10 -3.37
CA THR A 56 4.42 -0.78 -3.94
C THR A 56 3.16 -0.19 -3.33
N VAL A 57 3.20 1.10 -3.04
CA VAL A 57 2.03 1.93 -2.73
C VAL A 57 2.08 3.19 -3.59
N ASN A 58 0.97 3.92 -3.63
CA ASN A 58 0.83 5.18 -4.32
C ASN A 58 -0.30 5.98 -3.68
N ASP A 59 -0.34 7.27 -3.95
CA ASP A 59 -1.46 8.11 -3.55
C ASP A 59 -1.71 8.02 -2.04
N VAL A 60 -0.61 8.02 -1.27
CA VAL A 60 -0.67 7.86 0.19
C VAL A 60 -1.20 9.12 0.88
N HIS A 61 -1.17 10.26 0.20
CA HIS A 61 -1.94 11.49 0.49
C HIS A 61 -1.97 11.88 1.98
N PHE A 62 -0.79 11.97 2.60
CA PHE A 62 -0.69 12.54 3.94
C PHE A 62 -1.24 13.97 3.93
N GLY A 63 -2.12 14.26 4.88
CA GLY A 63 -2.83 15.54 5.00
C GLY A 63 -4.32 15.49 4.63
N GLU A 64 -4.75 14.45 3.90
CA GLU A 64 -6.12 14.38 3.41
C GLU A 64 -7.14 14.17 4.53
N VAL A 65 -8.27 14.88 4.45
CA VAL A 65 -9.35 14.83 5.45
C VAL A 65 -10.67 14.29 4.91
N GLU A 66 -10.84 14.26 3.58
CA GLU A 66 -12.06 13.81 2.90
C GLU A 66 -11.80 12.61 1.99
N ALA A 67 -12.20 11.41 2.42
CA ALA A 67 -12.12 10.25 1.55
C ALA A 67 -13.23 10.25 0.50
N GLY A 68 -12.86 10.04 -0.76
CA GLY A 68 -13.79 9.92 -1.89
C GLY A 68 -14.25 11.25 -2.50
N ARG A 69 -13.63 12.37 -2.13
CA ARG A 69 -13.84 13.68 -2.79
C ARG A 69 -13.18 13.65 -4.17
N VAL A 70 -13.93 14.05 -5.20
CA VAL A 70 -13.42 14.25 -6.56
C VAL A 70 -13.78 15.67 -6.98
N ASP A 71 -12.84 16.59 -6.87
CA ASP A 71 -13.05 18.03 -7.10
C ASP A 71 -14.36 18.53 -6.44
N ASP A 72 -15.10 19.40 -7.13
CA ASP A 72 -16.40 19.91 -6.70
C ASP A 72 -17.57 18.94 -7.01
N HIS A 73 -17.29 17.69 -7.37
CA HIS A 73 -18.34 16.75 -7.74
C HIS A 73 -19.24 16.45 -6.51
N PRO A 74 -20.57 16.64 -6.61
CA PRO A 74 -21.47 16.51 -5.46
C PRO A 74 -21.84 15.06 -5.14
N GLY A 75 -21.52 14.13 -6.04
CA GLY A 75 -21.82 12.70 -5.89
C GLY A 75 -20.78 11.93 -5.06
N GLY A 76 -21.21 10.77 -4.54
CA GLY A 76 -20.40 9.86 -3.75
C GLY A 76 -20.56 10.07 -2.24
N PRO A 77 -20.37 9.04 -1.40
CA PRO A 77 -20.27 9.27 0.03
C PRO A 77 -18.89 9.85 0.32
N VAL A 78 -18.82 11.16 0.52
CA VAL A 78 -17.62 11.76 1.11
C VAL A 78 -17.58 11.40 2.58
N ARG A 79 -16.48 10.78 3.00
CA ARG A 79 -16.28 10.33 4.38
C ARG A 79 -15.24 11.18 5.07
N ARG A 80 -15.46 11.41 6.36
CA ARG A 80 -14.51 12.05 7.27
C ARG A 80 -14.47 11.25 8.55
N VAL A 81 -13.32 11.27 9.21
CA VAL A 81 -13.23 10.86 10.60
C VAL A 81 -13.83 11.93 11.51
N GLU A 82 -14.26 11.55 12.71
CA GLU A 82 -14.77 12.50 13.70
C GLU A 82 -13.66 13.49 14.13
N PRO A 83 -14.01 14.73 14.53
CA PRO A 83 -13.04 15.69 15.03
C PRO A 83 -12.19 15.12 16.18
N GLY A 84 -10.86 15.23 16.06
CA GLY A 84 -9.90 14.73 17.05
C GLY A 84 -9.53 13.24 16.90
N ALA A 85 -10.17 12.50 15.99
CA ALA A 85 -9.71 11.17 15.61
C ALA A 85 -8.47 11.25 14.70
N THR A 86 -7.69 10.16 14.66
CA THR A 86 -6.56 10.02 13.74
C THR A 86 -7.06 10.15 12.29
N PRO A 87 -6.45 11.00 11.44
CA PRO A 87 -6.80 11.11 10.03
C PRO A 87 -6.72 9.77 9.32
N TYR A 88 -7.65 9.53 8.39
CA TYR A 88 -7.70 8.23 7.71
C TYR A 88 -6.44 7.90 6.89
N PRO A 89 -5.71 8.85 6.25
CA PRO A 89 -4.49 8.50 5.53
C PRO A 89 -3.45 7.94 6.49
N GLU A 90 -3.34 8.48 7.70
CA GLU A 90 -2.44 7.94 8.71
C GLU A 90 -2.84 6.51 9.12
N VAL A 91 -4.13 6.26 9.37
CA VAL A 91 -4.63 4.93 9.72
C VAL A 91 -4.32 3.92 8.61
N MET A 92 -4.67 4.26 7.36
CA MET A 92 -4.45 3.40 6.18
C MET A 92 -2.97 3.13 5.95
N ASN A 93 -2.13 4.17 6.00
CA ASN A 93 -0.71 4.02 5.76
C ASN A 93 0.00 3.25 6.88
N ARG A 94 -0.39 3.43 8.15
CA ARG A 94 0.15 2.59 9.24
C ARG A 94 -0.22 1.11 9.05
N ALA A 95 -1.44 0.83 8.59
CA ALA A 95 -1.86 -0.54 8.26
C ALA A 95 -1.04 -1.11 7.10
N ALA A 96 -0.87 -0.34 6.01
CA ALA A 96 -0.04 -0.74 4.87
C ALA A 96 1.40 -1.03 5.29
N VAL A 97 2.03 -0.13 6.06
CA VAL A 97 3.38 -0.33 6.61
C VAL A 97 3.47 -1.59 7.47
N ALA A 98 2.47 -1.85 8.31
CA ALA A 98 2.45 -3.05 9.15
C ALA A 98 2.43 -4.34 8.31
N GLU A 99 1.61 -4.41 7.26
CA GLU A 99 1.59 -5.57 6.37
C GLU A 99 2.88 -5.73 5.58
N MET A 100 3.38 -4.63 4.99
CA MET A 100 4.62 -4.62 4.20
C MET A 100 5.85 -5.00 5.05
N SER A 101 5.87 -4.61 6.33
CA SER A 101 6.96 -4.97 7.25
C SER A 101 7.05 -6.48 7.50
N GLY A 102 5.93 -7.19 7.40
CA GLY A 102 5.88 -8.65 7.54
C GLY A 102 6.14 -9.44 6.25
N ALA A 103 6.29 -8.76 5.11
CA ALA A 103 6.31 -9.41 3.79
C ALA A 103 7.70 -9.77 3.24
N ASP A 104 8.77 -9.49 3.99
CA ASP A 104 10.18 -9.69 3.59
C ASP A 104 10.53 -9.00 2.25
N LEU A 105 10.23 -7.69 2.20
CA LEU A 105 10.44 -6.88 1.00
C LEU A 105 11.89 -6.42 0.88
N ALA A 106 12.50 -6.65 -0.29
CA ALA A 106 13.81 -6.11 -0.65
C ALA A 106 13.74 -4.59 -0.93
N ALA A 107 12.60 -4.10 -1.42
CA ALA A 107 12.34 -2.68 -1.65
C ALA A 107 10.86 -2.33 -1.43
N VAL A 108 10.63 -1.09 -0.99
CA VAL A 108 9.32 -0.46 -0.89
C VAL A 108 9.30 0.76 -1.79
N ILE A 109 8.37 0.80 -2.74
CA ILE A 109 8.28 1.86 -3.74
C ILE A 109 6.98 2.64 -3.55
N VAL A 110 7.11 3.94 -3.31
CA VAL A 110 6.00 4.89 -3.19
C VAL A 110 5.94 5.71 -4.48
N LYS A 111 4.92 5.48 -5.29
CA LYS A 111 4.81 6.04 -6.65
C LYS A 111 4.09 7.39 -6.66
N GLY A 112 4.64 8.39 -5.99
CA GLY A 112 4.09 9.74 -5.98
C GLY A 112 2.83 9.94 -5.15
N ASP A 113 2.42 11.21 -5.10
CA ASP A 113 1.30 11.73 -4.33
C ASP A 113 1.39 11.30 -2.86
N VAL A 114 2.56 11.62 -2.31
CA VAL A 114 2.90 11.39 -0.91
C VAL A 114 2.06 12.29 -0.01
N SER A 115 1.93 13.54 -0.41
CA SER A 115 1.23 14.60 0.31
C SER A 115 -0.07 14.95 -0.40
N THR A 116 -0.99 15.61 0.31
CA THR A 116 -2.20 16.18 -0.30
C THR A 116 -1.93 17.53 -0.95
N ASP A 117 -1.05 18.35 -0.36
CA ASP A 117 -0.78 19.72 -0.81
C ASP A 117 0.71 20.11 -0.73
N GLY A 118 1.58 19.14 -0.43
CA GLY A 118 3.03 19.28 -0.35
C GLY A 118 3.53 20.12 0.83
N THR A 119 2.80 20.16 1.95
CA THR A 119 3.29 20.87 3.14
C THR A 119 4.41 20.09 3.85
N ASP A 120 5.26 20.79 4.60
CA ASP A 120 6.35 20.15 5.35
C ASP A 120 5.85 19.13 6.39
N ASP A 121 4.70 19.41 7.02
CA ASP A 121 4.08 18.51 8.01
C ASP A 121 3.59 17.20 7.36
N GLU A 122 3.07 17.26 6.14
CA GLU A 122 2.62 16.08 5.39
C GLU A 122 3.82 15.18 5.03
N PHE A 123 4.90 15.77 4.53
CA PHE A 123 6.14 15.02 4.26
C PHE A 123 6.78 14.48 5.53
N ALA A 124 6.80 15.25 6.62
CA ALA A 124 7.32 14.79 7.90
C ALA A 124 6.50 13.60 8.43
N MET A 125 5.18 13.61 8.25
CA MET A 125 4.32 12.48 8.63
C MET A 125 4.66 11.22 7.81
N PHE A 126 4.80 11.36 6.48
CA PHE A 126 5.25 10.27 5.61
C PHE A 126 6.59 9.67 6.08
N GLU A 127 7.58 10.51 6.34
CA GLU A 127 8.92 10.08 6.78
C GLU A 127 8.86 9.39 8.16
N SER A 128 8.00 9.87 9.06
CA SER A 128 7.80 9.25 10.37
C SER A 128 7.15 7.87 10.33
N ILE A 129 6.45 7.53 9.24
CA ILE A 129 5.70 6.28 9.08
C ILE A 129 6.45 5.32 8.16
N TYR A 130 6.67 5.70 6.89
CA TYR A 130 7.36 4.87 5.91
C TYR A 130 8.86 4.93 6.09
N GLY A 131 9.43 6.13 6.24
CA GLY A 131 10.87 6.32 6.39
C GLY A 131 11.42 5.58 7.61
N ALA A 132 10.74 5.72 8.75
CA ALA A 132 11.10 5.03 9.98
C ALA A 132 11.02 3.49 9.89
N ALA A 133 10.09 2.96 9.08
CA ALA A 133 9.88 1.52 8.96
C ALA A 133 10.84 0.84 7.97
N PHE A 134 11.16 1.52 6.86
CA PHE A 134 11.87 0.90 5.74
C PHE A 134 13.28 1.41 5.52
N GLY A 135 13.62 2.61 6.01
CA GLY A 135 14.94 3.20 5.87
C GLY A 135 15.42 3.19 4.41
N ASP A 136 16.62 2.67 4.18
CA ASP A 136 17.25 2.62 2.86
C ASP A 136 16.51 1.76 1.82
N ARG A 137 15.54 0.93 2.25
CA ARG A 137 14.67 0.15 1.33
C ARG A 137 13.52 0.98 0.77
N LEU A 138 13.29 2.18 1.30
CA LEU A 138 12.22 3.06 0.83
C LEU A 138 12.67 3.88 -0.36
N HIS A 139 11.95 3.75 -1.46
CA HIS A 139 12.14 4.53 -2.68
C HIS A 139 10.86 5.31 -2.97
N THR A 140 11.01 6.58 -3.34
CA THR A 140 9.88 7.47 -3.56
C THR A 140 10.20 8.43 -4.68
N VAL A 141 9.21 8.63 -5.54
CA VAL A 141 9.20 9.66 -6.58
C VAL A 141 8.09 10.64 -6.27
N ARG A 142 8.23 11.87 -6.76
CA ARG A 142 7.27 12.95 -6.61
C ARG A 142 6.05 12.77 -7.53
N GLY A 143 4.85 12.91 -6.99
CA GLY A 143 3.61 13.08 -7.76
C GLY A 143 3.22 14.55 -7.96
N ASN A 144 2.05 14.81 -8.55
CA ASN A 144 1.61 16.20 -8.77
C ASN A 144 1.21 16.91 -7.47
N HIS A 145 0.59 16.21 -6.52
CA HIS A 145 0.19 16.80 -5.23
C HIS A 145 1.40 17.23 -4.39
N ASP A 146 2.52 16.54 -4.59
CA ASP A 146 3.79 16.84 -3.92
C ASP A 146 4.45 18.13 -4.41
N ALA A 147 3.97 18.74 -5.51
CA ALA A 147 4.59 19.87 -6.17
C ALA A 147 3.69 21.12 -6.28
N TYR A 148 2.48 21.12 -5.70
CA TYR A 148 1.51 22.21 -5.85
C TYR A 148 2.01 23.58 -5.38
N ARG A 149 3.03 23.62 -4.53
CA ARG A 149 3.64 24.86 -4.02
C ARG A 149 5.10 25.01 -4.48
N GLY A 150 5.49 24.31 -5.55
CA GLY A 150 6.83 24.36 -6.14
C GLY A 150 7.89 23.59 -5.36
N GLN A 151 7.49 22.60 -4.58
CA GLN A 151 8.39 21.78 -3.78
C GLN A 151 9.23 20.84 -4.66
N GLN A 152 10.46 20.59 -4.23
CA GLN A 152 11.43 19.76 -4.95
C GLN A 152 11.71 18.42 -4.25
N ARG A 153 10.92 18.05 -3.23
CA ARG A 153 11.11 16.80 -2.50
C ARG A 153 10.81 15.62 -3.42
N TYR A 154 11.67 14.59 -3.34
CA TYR A 154 11.59 13.38 -4.18
C TYR A 154 11.62 13.66 -5.70
N GLU A 155 12.21 14.77 -6.13
CA GLU A 155 12.47 15.04 -7.54
C GLU A 155 13.49 14.06 -8.12
N GLY A 156 13.25 13.67 -9.38
CA GLY A 156 14.19 12.93 -10.20
C GLY A 156 13.94 11.43 -10.21
N ASP A 157 14.40 10.82 -11.30
CA ASP A 157 14.24 9.40 -11.57
C ASP A 157 15.23 8.57 -10.73
N GLN A 158 14.83 7.36 -10.38
CA GLN A 158 15.69 6.39 -9.70
C GLN A 158 15.80 5.09 -10.50
N TRP A 159 16.99 4.49 -10.42
CA TRP A 159 17.25 3.15 -10.94
C TRP A 159 17.61 2.23 -9.77
N ILE A 160 16.74 1.27 -9.47
CA ILE A 160 16.86 0.39 -8.30
C ILE A 160 17.15 -1.01 -8.80
N GLU A 161 18.34 -1.52 -8.48
CA GLU A 161 18.75 -2.88 -8.86
C GLU A 161 18.45 -3.87 -7.71
N LEU A 162 17.73 -4.93 -8.04
CA LEU A 162 17.36 -6.01 -7.13
C LEU A 162 17.71 -7.37 -7.76
N PRO A 163 17.73 -8.45 -6.99
CA PRO A 163 17.94 -9.80 -7.54
C PRO A 163 16.92 -10.11 -8.66
N GLY A 164 17.43 -10.19 -9.90
CA GLY A 164 16.64 -10.57 -11.08
C GLY A 164 15.76 -9.48 -11.69
N VAL A 165 15.74 -8.26 -11.14
CA VAL A 165 14.93 -7.15 -11.67
C VAL A 165 15.60 -5.81 -11.44
N ALA A 166 15.45 -4.89 -12.39
CA ALA A 166 15.73 -3.48 -12.18
C ALA A 166 14.42 -2.69 -12.28
N VAL A 167 14.19 -1.79 -11.33
CA VAL A 167 13.03 -0.91 -11.31
C VAL A 167 13.48 0.48 -11.73
N ALA A 168 12.94 0.94 -12.87
CA ALA A 168 12.97 2.34 -13.24
C ALA A 168 11.79 3.04 -12.57
N LEU A 169 12.09 3.94 -11.62
CA LEU A 169 11.11 4.76 -10.94
C LEU A 169 11.21 6.19 -11.50
N VAL A 170 10.12 6.63 -12.13
CA VAL A 170 10.01 7.90 -12.89
C VAL A 170 8.81 8.70 -12.43
#